data_AF-A0A2V9ZVD5-F1
#
_entry.id   AF-A0A2V9ZVD5-F1
#
_cell.length_a   1.000
_cell.length_b   1.000
_cell.length_c   1.000
_cell.angle_alpha   90.00
_cell.angle_beta   90.00
_cell.angle_gamma   90.00
#
_symmetry.space_group_name_H-M   'P 1'
#
loop_
_entity.id
_entity.type
_entity.pdbx_description
1 polymer ?
#
loop_
_entity_poly.entity_id
_entity_poly.type
_entity_poly.pdbx_seq_one_letter_code
_entity_poly.pdbx_strand_id
1 'polypeptide(L)'
;MRDLTEHEKRPSAFLVYLHVWRRSLGAGQKVASLSYQEIAEGTGLSKSAVQSAVRLLRRRRLIYVSLKNPTATPIYRAERPWIRRKQG
;
A
#
# COMPACT_ATOMS: atom_id res chain seq x y z
N MET A 1 5.74 7.04 -9.05
CA MET A 1 4.77 7.80 -8.22
C MET A 1 4.04 8.84 -9.06
N ARG A 2 4.72 9.51 -10.00
CA ARG A 2 4.15 10.40 -11.02
C ARG A 2 2.91 9.83 -11.75
N ASP A 3 2.89 8.52 -12.02
CA ASP A 3 1.76 7.88 -12.71
C ASP A 3 0.47 7.74 -11.89
N LEU A 4 0.53 7.78 -10.55
CA LEU A 4 -0.66 7.69 -9.70
C LEU A 4 -1.46 9.01 -9.70
N THR A 5 -0.78 10.13 -9.95
CA THR A 5 -1.34 11.48 -9.85
C THR A 5 -1.67 12.08 -11.21
N GLU A 6 -0.89 11.79 -12.27
CA GLU A 6 -1.06 12.45 -13.57
C GLU A 6 -1.89 11.66 -14.60
N HIS A 7 -1.86 10.32 -14.63
CA HIS A 7 -2.48 9.55 -15.73
C HIS A 7 -3.71 8.70 -15.35
N GLU A 8 -3.85 8.25 -14.09
CA GLU A 8 -4.96 7.34 -13.71
C GLU A 8 -6.02 8.01 -12.79
N LYS A 9 -5.83 9.26 -12.32
CA LYS A 9 -6.72 9.95 -11.34
C LYS A 9 -7.24 9.02 -10.22
N ARG A 10 -6.35 8.27 -9.55
CA ARG A 10 -6.73 7.35 -8.46
C ARG A 10 -6.21 7.86 -7.10
N PRO A 11 -6.81 8.93 -6.54
CA PRO A 11 -6.41 9.46 -5.23
C PRO A 11 -6.55 8.41 -4.12
N SER A 12 -7.50 7.48 -4.24
CA SER A 12 -7.66 6.35 -3.32
C SER A 12 -6.40 5.47 -3.23
N ALA A 13 -5.77 5.15 -4.36
CA ALA A 13 -4.54 4.35 -4.38
C ALA A 13 -3.37 5.09 -3.74
N PHE A 14 -3.31 6.41 -3.93
CA PHE A 14 -2.30 7.24 -3.28
C PHE A 14 -2.48 7.27 -1.75
N LEU A 15 -3.71 7.48 -1.26
CA LEU A 15 -4.00 7.48 0.19
C LEU A 15 -3.70 6.12 0.83
N VAL A 16 -4.06 5.02 0.17
CA VAL A 16 -3.73 3.67 0.66
C VAL A 16 -2.21 3.46 0.73
N TYR A 17 -1.46 3.89 -0.29
CA TYR A 17 -0.01 3.81 -0.26
C TYR A 17 0.59 4.58 0.92
N LEU A 18 0.17 5.83 1.12
CA LEU A 18 0.65 6.66 2.23
C LEU A 18 0.31 6.07 3.58
N HIS A 19 -0.90 5.52 3.75
CA HIS A 19 -1.31 4.88 4.99
C HIS A 19 -0.43 3.66 5.30
N VAL A 20 -0.21 2.78 4.32
CA VAL A 20 0.70 1.63 4.46
C VAL A 20 2.13 2.08 4.76
N TRP A 21 2.63 3.11 4.08
CA TRP A 21 3.96 3.66 4.32
C TRP A 21 4.09 4.22 5.75
N ARG A 22 3.11 5.00 6.21
CA ARG A 22 3.08 5.56 7.57
C ARG A 22 3.07 4.48 8.64
N ARG A 23 2.28 3.41 8.44
CA ARG A 23 2.17 2.28 9.38
C ARG A 23 3.35 1.30 9.32
N SER A 24 4.20 1.40 8.30
CA SER A 24 5.43 0.63 8.18
C SER A 24 6.65 1.53 8.39
N LEU A 25 7.26 2.00 7.29
CA LEU A 25 8.52 2.73 7.30
C LEU A 25 8.44 4.03 8.12
N GLY A 26 7.30 4.73 8.07
CA GLY A 26 7.06 5.94 8.87
C GLY A 26 7.01 5.69 10.38
N ALA A 27 6.73 4.44 10.80
CA ALA A 27 6.76 3.99 12.19
C ALA A 27 8.07 3.26 12.55
N GLY A 28 9.10 3.33 11.70
CA GLY A 28 10.38 2.63 11.89
C GLY A 28 10.32 1.13 11.63
N GLN A 29 9.19 0.60 11.15
CA GLN A 29 8.99 -0.82 10.86
C GLN A 29 9.16 -1.12 9.37
N LYS A 30 9.64 -2.31 9.02
CA LYS A 30 9.77 -2.71 7.60
C LYS A 30 8.43 -3.09 6.97
N VAL A 31 7.47 -3.52 7.77
CA VAL A 31 6.17 -4.04 7.32
C VAL A 31 5.05 -3.56 8.24
N ALA A 32 3.81 -3.63 7.77
CA ALA A 32 2.60 -3.38 8.55
C ALA A 32 1.61 -4.53 8.35
N SER A 33 1.10 -5.10 9.45
CA SER A 33 -0.02 -6.05 9.41
C SER A 33 -1.31 -5.26 9.49
N LEU A 34 -2.11 -5.26 8.42
CA LEU A 34 -3.35 -4.48 8.34
C LEU A 34 -4.41 -5.29 7.58
N SER A 35 -5.65 -5.25 8.02
CA SER A 35 -6.80 -5.70 7.25
C SER A 35 -7.27 -4.62 6.28
N TYR A 36 -8.07 -4.99 5.28
CA TYR A 36 -8.71 -3.98 4.42
C TYR A 36 -9.64 -3.03 5.19
N GLN A 37 -10.20 -3.50 6.31
CA GLN A 37 -11.08 -2.70 7.17
C GLN A 37 -10.27 -1.63 7.93
N GLU A 38 -9.14 -2.00 8.52
CA GLU A 38 -8.26 -1.04 9.21
C GLU A 38 -7.72 0.03 8.26
N ILE A 39 -7.39 -0.35 7.02
CA ILE A 39 -6.96 0.63 6.00
C ILE A 39 -8.12 1.55 5.62
N ALA A 40 -9.34 1.04 5.49
CA ALA A 40 -10.53 1.83 5.18
C ALA A 40 -10.78 2.88 6.26
N GLU A 41 -10.81 2.47 7.53
CA GLU A 41 -10.96 3.36 8.68
C GLU A 41 -9.84 4.40 8.75
N GLY A 42 -8.59 3.97 8.56
CA GLY A 42 -7.43 4.85 8.61
C GLY A 42 -7.24 5.77 7.40
N THR A 43 -8.04 5.61 6.34
CA THR A 43 -8.00 6.47 5.13
C THR A 43 -9.31 7.18 4.83
N GLY A 44 -10.41 6.82 5.52
CA GLY A 44 -11.76 7.31 5.21
C GLY A 44 -12.35 6.75 3.92
N LEU A 45 -11.72 5.74 3.31
CA LEU A 45 -12.17 5.11 2.06
C LEU A 45 -13.12 3.96 2.35
N SER A 46 -13.95 3.60 1.38
CA SER A 46 -14.69 2.34 1.45
C SER A 46 -13.76 1.13 1.33
N LYS A 47 -14.14 0.00 1.94
CA LYS A 47 -13.38 -1.26 1.84
C LYS A 47 -13.15 -1.72 0.40
N SER A 48 -14.13 -1.54 -0.50
CA SER A 48 -14.01 -1.89 -1.92
C SER A 48 -13.04 -0.95 -2.67
N ALA A 49 -13.00 0.34 -2.31
CA ALA A 49 -12.01 1.28 -2.83
C ALA A 49 -10.60 0.88 -2.38
N VAL A 50 -10.42 0.49 -1.11
CA VAL A 50 -9.15 -0.04 -0.59
C VAL A 50 -8.72 -1.30 -1.34
N GLN A 51 -9.62 -2.27 -1.53
CA GLN A 51 -9.30 -3.50 -2.28
C GLN A 51 -8.83 -3.19 -3.71
N SER A 52 -9.52 -2.28 -4.40
CA SER A 52 -9.16 -1.84 -5.75
C SER A 52 -7.81 -1.11 -5.79
N ALA A 53 -7.56 -0.25 -4.80
CA ALA A 53 -6.29 0.43 -4.60
C ALA A 53 -5.14 -0.55 -4.35
N VAL A 54 -5.30 -1.51 -3.44
CA VAL A 54 -4.29 -2.53 -3.14
C VAL A 54 -3.96 -3.37 -4.37
N ARG A 55 -4.97 -3.79 -5.16
CA ARG A 55 -4.75 -4.50 -6.43
C ARG A 55 -3.91 -3.67 -7.40
N LEU A 56 -4.21 -2.38 -7.54
CA LEU A 56 -3.46 -1.48 -8.42
C LEU A 56 -2.02 -1.29 -7.94
N LEU A 57 -1.83 -0.98 -6.66
CA LEU A 57 -0.50 -0.74 -6.08
C LEU A 57 0.38 -1.99 -6.17
N ARG A 58 -0.19 -3.17 -5.94
CA ARG A 58 0.51 -4.46 -6.13
C ARG A 58 0.90 -4.67 -7.58
N ARG A 59 -0.02 -4.45 -8.54
CA ARG A 59 0.27 -4.54 -9.98
C ARG A 59 1.41 -3.60 -10.39
N ARG A 60 1.45 -2.39 -9.82
CA ARG A 60 2.49 -1.38 -10.05
C ARG A 60 3.77 -1.59 -9.23
N ARG A 61 3.85 -2.65 -8.41
CA ARG A 61 4.99 -2.95 -7.51
C ARG A 61 5.32 -1.81 -6.54
N LEU A 62 4.30 -1.07 -6.12
CA LEU A 62 4.40 0.01 -5.12
C LEU A 62 4.16 -0.49 -3.71
N ILE A 63 3.50 -1.63 -3.57
CA ILE A 63 3.42 -2.37 -2.32
C ILE A 63 3.73 -3.83 -2.60
N TYR A 64 4.34 -4.49 -1.62
CA TYR A 64 4.36 -5.94 -1.52
C TYR A 64 3.30 -6.38 -0.50
N VAL A 65 2.63 -7.49 -0.79
CA VAL A 65 1.57 -8.06 0.06
C VAL A 65 1.87 -9.54 0.26
N SER A 66 1.86 -10.00 1.51
CA SER A 66 1.99 -11.42 1.86
C SER A 66 0.88 -11.83 2.82
N LEU A 67 0.46 -13.08 2.73
CA LEU A 67 -0.55 -13.71 3.57
C LEU A 67 0.06 -14.99 4.13
N LYS A 68 -0.03 -15.20 5.46
CA LYS A 68 0.43 -16.47 6.07
C LYS A 68 -0.48 -17.64 5.68
N ASN A 69 -1.78 -17.37 5.55
CA ASN A 69 -2.82 -18.29 5.07
C ASN A 69 -4.01 -17.43 4.55
N PRO A 70 -5.03 -18.03 3.89
CA PRO A 70 -6.12 -17.27 3.27
C PRO A 70 -6.96 -16.40 4.22
N THR A 71 -7.02 -16.74 5.50
CA THR A 71 -7.80 -16.03 6.52
C THR A 71 -6.94 -15.11 7.41
N ALA A 72 -5.62 -15.13 7.24
CA ALA A 72 -4.70 -14.29 8.01
C ALA A 72 -4.81 -12.83 7.59
N THR A 73 -4.54 -11.94 8.55
CA THR A 73 -4.36 -10.52 8.26
C THR A 73 -3.19 -10.33 7.28
N PRO A 74 -3.38 -9.61 6.17
CA PRO A 74 -2.31 -9.35 5.21
C PRO A 74 -1.16 -8.54 5.82
N ILE A 75 0.06 -8.88 5.42
CA ILE A 75 1.28 -8.13 5.73
C ILE A 75 1.65 -7.29 4.50
N TYR A 76 1.79 -5.99 4.71
CA TYR A 76 2.14 -5.02 3.67
C TYR A 76 3.55 -4.48 3.87
N ARG A 77 4.25 -4.26 2.76
CA ARG A 77 5.49 -3.48 2.72
C ARG A 77 5.37 -2.39 1.66
N ALA A 78 5.62 -1.14 2.04
CA ALA A 78 5.69 -0.04 1.09
C ALA A 78 7.01 -0.10 0.30
N GLU A 79 6.90 -0.16 -1.03
CA GLU A 79 8.06 -0.08 -1.93
C GLU A 79 8.30 1.38 -2.34
N ARG A 80 9.57 1.71 -2.60
CA ARG A 80 9.99 3.06 -3.02
C ARG A 80 10.87 2.97 -4.26
N PRO A 81 10.33 2.53 -5.42
CA PRO A 81 11.13 2.27 -6.62
C PRO A 81 11.85 3.49 -7.18
N TRP A 82 11.44 4.70 -6.81
CA TRP A 82 12.11 5.96 -7.17
C TRP A 82 13.38 6.23 -6.35
N ILE A 83 13.54 5.61 -5.18
CA ILE A 83 14.79 5.67 -4.43
C ILE A 83 15.71 4.65 -5.09
N ARG A 84 16.48 5.13 -6.07
CA ARG A 84 17.45 4.35 -6.84
C ARG A 84 18.31 3.55 -5.86
N ARG A 85 18.03 2.25 -5.74
CA ARG A 85 18.85 1.35 -4.93
C ARG A 85 20.12 1.15 -5.73
N LYS A 86 21.26 1.69 -5.28
CA LYS A 86 22.57 1.22 -5.78
C LYS A 86 22.55 -0.29 -5.56
N GLN A 87 22.43 -1.05 -6.64
CA GLN A 87 22.73 -2.47 -6.62
C GLN A 87 24.23 -2.51 -6.33
N GLY A 88 24.58 -3.00 -5.14
CA GLY A 88 25.94 -3.42 -4.83
C GLY A 88 26.17 -4.80 -5.41
#